data_AF-A0A9D9FBU4-F1
#
_entry.id   AF-A0A9D9FBU4-F1
#
_cell.length_a   1.000
_cell.length_b   1.000
_cell.length_c   1.000
_cell.angle_alpha   90.00
_cell.angle_beta   90.00
_cell.angle_gamma   90.00
#
_symmetry.space_group_name_H-M   'P 1'
#
loop_
_entity.id
_entity.type
_entity.pdbx_description
1 polymer ?
#
loop_
_entity_poly.entity_id
_entity_poly.type
_entity_poly.pdbx_seq_one_letter_code
_entity_poly.pdbx_strand_id
1 'polypeptide(L)'
;LPPKERRGLTLIDPPYEDRDDVSRIAKAVTDGMKRFATGSVAIWYPIKTFSLGDALARELPPAERGRLRCEIWTRPPEREDAGLTGSGMVLLNPIWPIDETIAEDQPILADLLAQEDGAGSRVLSF
;
A
#
# COMPACT_ATOMS: atom_id res chain seq x y z
N LEU A 1 9.95 18.77 6.40
CA LEU A 1 10.09 17.50 7.13
C LEU A 1 11.27 17.63 8.08
N PRO A 2 11.09 17.39 9.39
CA PRO A 2 9.85 16.97 10.04
C PRO A 2 8.84 18.13 10.21
N PRO A 3 7.53 17.84 10.39
CA PRO A 3 6.55 18.83 10.85
C PRO A 3 6.87 19.31 12.28
N LYS A 4 6.33 20.45 12.72
CA LYS A 4 6.62 21.03 14.05
C LYS A 4 6.23 20.07 15.18
N GLU A 5 5.14 19.36 14.95
CA GLU A 5 4.50 18.40 15.85
C GLU A 5 5.32 17.10 15.98
N ARG A 6 6.31 16.87 15.10
CA ARG A 6 7.12 15.64 15.03
C ARG A 6 6.31 14.34 14.92
N ARG A 7 5.04 14.46 14.52
CA ARG A 7 4.09 13.38 14.25
C ARG A 7 3.32 13.75 13.00
N GLY A 8 3.12 12.80 12.11
CA GLY A 8 2.39 13.04 10.87
C GLY A 8 2.22 11.76 10.06
N LEU A 9 1.15 11.75 9.28
CA LEU A 9 0.88 10.77 8.24
C LEU A 9 1.00 11.47 6.88
N THR A 10 1.78 10.91 5.97
CA THR A 10 1.82 11.33 4.57
C THR A 10 1.06 10.32 3.73
N LEU A 11 -0.02 10.75 3.09
CA LEU A 11 -0.76 9.96 2.10
C LEU A 11 -0.19 10.25 0.70
N ILE A 12 0.09 9.20 -0.07
CA ILE A 12 0.56 9.25 -1.45
C ILE A 12 -0.44 8.44 -2.29
N ASP A 13 -1.16 9.15 -3.16
CA ASP A 13 -2.23 8.60 -3.99
C ASP A 13 -2.13 9.17 -5.42
N PRO A 14 -1.18 8.67 -6.23
CA PRO A 14 -1.00 9.10 -7.61
C PRO A 14 -1.93 8.32 -8.56
N PRO A 15 -2.13 8.79 -9.79
CA PRO A 15 -3.01 8.12 -10.75
C PRO A 15 -2.42 6.84 -11.38
N TYR A 16 -1.10 6.58 -11.26
CA TYR A 16 -0.40 5.44 -11.87
C TYR A 16 -0.49 5.38 -13.41
N GLU A 17 -0.36 6.53 -14.06
CA GLU A 17 -0.39 6.68 -15.53
C GLU A 17 1.02 6.61 -16.14
N ASP A 18 2.06 6.94 -15.37
CA ASP A 18 3.43 6.97 -15.84
C ASP A 18 4.18 5.70 -15.41
N ARG A 19 5.00 5.15 -16.32
CA ARG A 19 5.86 3.98 -16.02
C ARG A 19 6.81 4.21 -14.85
N ASP A 20 7.20 5.45 -14.64
CA ASP A 20 8.18 5.82 -13.63
C ASP A 20 7.55 6.13 -12.26
N ASP A 21 6.22 6.01 -12.11
CA ASP A 21 5.51 6.34 -10.87
C ASP A 21 6.09 5.65 -9.63
N VAL A 22 6.37 4.34 -9.72
CA VAL A 22 6.97 3.57 -8.62
C VAL A 22 8.30 4.18 -8.20
N SER A 23 9.19 4.46 -9.16
CA SER A 23 10.53 4.99 -8.86
C SER A 23 10.46 6.41 -8.29
N ARG A 24 9.52 7.25 -8.76
CA ARG A 24 9.27 8.60 -8.24
C ARG A 24 8.77 8.54 -6.80
N ILE A 25 7.82 7.66 -6.51
CA ILE A 25 7.31 7.42 -5.15
C ILE A 25 8.43 6.94 -4.24
N ALA A 26 9.18 5.90 -4.64
CA ALA A 26 10.26 5.34 -3.84
C ALA A 26 11.33 6.40 -3.52
N LYS A 27 11.70 7.23 -4.49
CA LYS A 27 12.63 8.35 -4.30
C LYS A 27 12.08 9.38 -3.31
N ALA A 28 10.83 9.82 -3.49
CA ALA A 28 10.19 10.80 -2.62
C ALA A 28 10.08 10.30 -1.17
N VAL A 29 9.68 9.03 -0.99
CA VAL A 29 9.60 8.39 0.32
C VAL A 29 10.98 8.25 0.94
N THR A 30 11.99 7.82 0.20
CA THR A 30 13.38 7.72 0.68
C THR A 30 13.90 9.06 1.19
N ASP A 31 13.71 10.13 0.42
CA ASP A 31 14.17 11.46 0.82
C ASP A 31 13.33 12.03 1.97
N GLY A 32 12.04 11.68 2.04
CA GLY A 32 11.16 12.02 3.16
C GLY A 32 11.60 11.34 4.46
N MET A 33 11.86 10.04 4.42
CA MET A 33 12.27 9.23 5.58
C MET A 33 13.65 9.64 6.11
N LYS A 34 14.58 10.08 5.25
CA LYS A 34 15.86 10.69 5.70
C LYS A 34 15.64 11.94 6.57
N ARG A 35 14.57 12.70 6.33
CA ARG A 35 14.26 13.96 7.03
C ARG A 35 13.29 13.75 8.19
N PHE A 36 12.47 12.70 8.15
CA PHE A 36 11.46 12.39 9.15
C PHE A 36 11.28 10.88 9.31
N ALA A 37 12.30 10.23 9.88
CA ALA A 37 12.41 8.77 9.96
C ALA A 37 11.28 8.09 10.74
N THR A 38 10.66 8.78 11.68
CA THR A 38 9.53 8.28 12.50
C THR A 38 8.15 8.55 11.87
N GLY A 39 8.10 9.34 10.80
CA GLY A 39 6.86 9.69 10.11
C GLY A 39 6.18 8.48 9.50
N SER A 40 4.85 8.46 9.53
CA SER A 40 4.06 7.40 8.89
C SER A 40 3.79 7.77 7.44
N VAL A 41 3.89 6.80 6.53
CA VAL A 41 3.57 6.98 5.12
C VAL A 41 2.55 5.92 4.71
N ALA A 42 1.51 6.35 3.99
CA ALA A 42 0.49 5.50 3.41
C ALA A 42 0.47 5.71 1.90
N ILE A 43 0.63 4.64 1.12
CA ILE A 43 0.71 4.69 -0.34
C ILE A 43 -0.40 3.83 -0.90
N TRP A 44 -1.40 4.43 -1.53
CA TRP A 44 -2.47 3.71 -2.22
C TRP A 44 -2.02 3.31 -3.62
N TYR A 45 -2.46 2.15 -4.12
CA TYR A 45 -2.25 1.75 -5.52
C TYR A 45 -3.38 0.89 -6.09
N PRO A 46 -3.64 0.98 -7.41
CA PRO A 46 -4.61 0.13 -8.08
C PRO A 46 -4.08 -1.30 -8.28
N ILE A 47 -4.96 -2.30 -8.23
CA ILE A 47 -4.66 -3.68 -8.60
C ILE A 47 -5.32 -3.99 -9.94
N LYS A 48 -4.48 -4.28 -10.93
CA LYS A 48 -4.82 -4.93 -12.21
C LYS A 48 -4.19 -6.32 -12.27
N THR A 49 -2.92 -6.34 -11.88
CA THR A 49 -2.15 -7.53 -11.49
C THR A 49 -1.44 -7.21 -10.17
N PHE A 50 -0.77 -8.17 -9.56
CA PHE A 50 -0.02 -7.95 -8.30
C PHE A 50 1.33 -7.23 -8.47
N SER A 51 1.76 -6.95 -9.71
CA SER A 51 3.10 -6.45 -10.01
C SER A 51 3.41 -5.08 -9.42
N LEU A 52 2.42 -4.18 -9.37
CA LEU A 52 2.61 -2.82 -8.86
C LEU A 52 2.92 -2.81 -7.35
N GLY A 53 2.17 -3.60 -6.58
CA GLY A 53 2.45 -3.75 -5.16
C GLY A 53 3.76 -4.50 -4.89
N ASP A 54 4.15 -5.45 -5.75
CA ASP A 54 5.46 -6.14 -5.64
C ASP A 54 6.61 -5.17 -5.91
N ALA A 55 6.46 -4.30 -6.92
CA ALA A 55 7.43 -3.26 -7.24
C ALA A 55 7.57 -2.25 -6.08
N LEU A 56 6.45 -1.78 -5.51
CA LEU A 56 6.46 -0.91 -4.34
C LEU A 56 7.14 -1.58 -3.14
N ALA A 57 6.80 -2.82 -2.82
CA ALA A 57 7.39 -3.55 -1.69
C ALA A 57 8.92 -3.70 -1.83
N ARG A 58 9.41 -3.85 -3.06
CA ARG A 58 10.83 -3.97 -3.40
C ARG A 58 11.57 -2.63 -3.39
N GLU A 59 10.96 -1.57 -3.89
CA GLU A 59 11.63 -0.28 -4.10
C GLU A 59 11.54 0.68 -2.91
N LEU A 60 10.56 0.49 -2.03
CA LEU A 60 10.41 1.34 -0.84
C LEU A 60 11.50 1.06 0.20
N PRO A 61 12.01 2.13 0.87
CA PRO A 61 13.06 1.99 1.86
C PRO A 61 12.56 1.20 3.09
N PRO A 62 13.48 0.64 3.90
CA PRO A 62 13.12 0.12 5.21
C PRO A 62 12.55 1.24 6.10
N ALA A 63 11.73 0.85 7.08
CA ALA A 63 11.08 1.75 8.01
C ALA A 63 11.34 1.30 9.45
N GLU A 64 11.54 2.25 10.38
CA GLU A 64 11.91 1.96 11.77
C GLU A 64 10.90 1.07 12.50
N ARG A 65 9.60 1.25 12.22
CA ARG A 65 8.49 0.50 12.80
C ARG A 65 7.89 -0.52 11.82
N GLY A 66 8.65 -0.92 10.80
CA GLY A 66 8.26 -1.93 9.83
C GLY A 66 7.36 -1.41 8.71
N ARG A 67 7.04 -2.32 7.79
CA ARG A 67 6.21 -2.08 6.61
C ARG A 67 5.06 -3.08 6.58
N LEU A 68 3.92 -2.62 6.10
CA LEU A 68 2.71 -3.42 5.94
C LEU A 68 2.15 -3.21 4.54
N ARG A 69 1.79 -4.29 3.85
CA ARG A 69 1.08 -4.25 2.58
C ARG A 69 -0.27 -4.92 2.76
N CYS A 70 -1.33 -4.20 2.46
CA CYS A 70 -2.70 -4.65 2.60
C CYS A 70 -3.40 -4.52 1.26
N GLU A 71 -4.07 -5.55 0.78
CA GLU A 71 -4.75 -5.53 -0.52
C GLU A 71 -6.13 -6.17 -0.43
N ILE A 72 -7.08 -5.62 -1.19
CA ILE A 72 -8.42 -6.18 -1.40
C ILE A 72 -8.70 -6.17 -2.90
N TRP A 73 -9.23 -7.27 -3.43
CA TRP A 73 -9.71 -7.37 -4.81
C TRP A 73 -11.09 -8.01 -4.85
N THR A 74 -11.98 -7.44 -5.67
CA THR A 74 -13.38 -7.86 -5.81
C THR A 74 -13.56 -8.93 -6.89
N ARG A 75 -12.54 -9.13 -7.73
CA ARG A 75 -12.44 -10.12 -8.81
C ARG A 75 -10.98 -10.57 -8.96
N PRO A 76 -10.70 -11.76 -9.51
CA PRO A 76 -9.33 -12.25 -9.71
C PRO A 76 -8.43 -11.29 -10.50
N PRO A 77 -7.24 -10.91 -9.99
CA PRO A 77 -6.28 -10.09 -10.72
C PRO A 77 -5.46 -10.92 -11.70
N GLU A 78 -6.05 -11.24 -12.85
CA GLU A 78 -5.45 -12.17 -13.83
C GLU A 78 -4.72 -11.49 -14.98
N ARG A 79 -5.23 -10.37 -15.50
CA ARG A 79 -4.74 -9.75 -16.75
C ARG A 79 -4.86 -8.23 -16.71
N GLU A 80 -3.92 -7.54 -17.35
CA GLU A 80 -3.90 -6.06 -17.39
C GLU A 80 -5.12 -5.44 -18.11
N ASP A 81 -5.76 -6.18 -19.02
CA ASP A 81 -6.93 -5.76 -19.77
C ASP A 81 -8.26 -5.94 -19.01
N ALA A 82 -8.26 -6.63 -17.86
CA ALA A 82 -9.44 -6.82 -17.01
C ALA A 82 -9.91 -5.53 -16.30
N GLY A 83 -9.15 -4.44 -16.44
CA GLY A 83 -9.37 -3.18 -15.73
C GLY A 83 -8.96 -3.28 -14.27
N LEU A 84 -9.47 -2.35 -13.45
CA LEU A 84 -9.22 -2.35 -12.01
C LEU A 84 -10.02 -3.49 -11.35
N THR A 85 -9.32 -4.41 -10.69
CA THR A 85 -9.92 -5.53 -9.95
C THR A 85 -9.88 -5.33 -8.44
N GLY A 86 -9.05 -4.41 -7.97
CA GLY A 86 -8.91 -4.12 -6.55
C GLY A 86 -8.00 -2.93 -6.28
N SER A 87 -7.60 -2.78 -5.03
CA SER A 87 -6.59 -1.81 -4.63
C SER A 87 -5.79 -2.30 -3.44
N GLY A 88 -4.63 -1.69 -3.25
CA GLY A 88 -3.78 -1.96 -2.11
C GLY A 88 -3.26 -0.69 -1.46
N MET A 89 -2.74 -0.88 -0.27
CA MET A 89 -1.97 0.11 0.46
C MET A 89 -0.64 -0.47 0.92
N VAL A 90 0.44 0.29 0.76
CA VAL A 90 1.69 0.07 1.49
C VAL A 90 1.83 1.12 2.58
N LEU A 91 2.02 0.67 3.82
CA LEU A 91 2.27 1.49 4.98
C LEU A 91 3.73 1.38 5.40
N LEU A 92 4.39 2.51 5.66
CA LEU A 92 5.66 2.59 6.36
C LEU A 92 5.41 3.22 7.73
N ASN A 93 6.03 2.67 8.77
CA ASN A 93 5.81 3.09 10.15
C ASN A 93 4.31 3.17 10.52
N PRO A 94 3.52 2.09 10.37
CA PRO A 94 2.10 2.11 10.69
C PRO A 94 1.82 2.63 12.12
N ILE A 95 0.65 3.25 12.32
CA ILE A 95 0.25 3.86 13.61
C ILE A 95 -0.68 2.90 14.35
N TRP A 96 -0.32 2.53 15.60
CA TRP A 96 -0.99 1.51 16.45
C TRP A 96 -1.02 0.13 15.75
N PRO A 97 -1.19 -1.04 16.39
CA PRO A 97 -1.20 -2.32 15.66
C PRO A 97 -2.45 -2.41 14.76
N ILE A 98 -2.38 -1.73 13.62
CA ILE A 98 -3.38 -1.71 12.56
C ILE A 98 -3.27 -2.98 11.71
N ASP A 99 -2.14 -3.68 11.78
CA ASP A 99 -1.91 -4.97 11.14
C ASP A 99 -2.88 -6.04 11.64
N GLU A 100 -3.08 -6.15 12.96
CA GLU A 100 -4.07 -7.06 13.55
C GLU A 100 -5.49 -6.70 13.12
N THR A 101 -5.88 -5.42 13.27
CA THR A 101 -7.22 -4.95 12.87
C THR A 101 -7.48 -5.17 11.37
N ILE A 102 -6.50 -4.89 10.50
CA ILE A 102 -6.65 -5.14 9.07
C ILE A 102 -6.72 -6.64 8.80
N ALA A 103 -5.88 -7.46 9.44
CA ALA A 103 -5.90 -8.90 9.23
C ALA A 103 -7.25 -9.53 9.63
N GLU A 104 -7.92 -8.98 10.65
CA GLU A 104 -9.25 -9.40 11.11
C GLU A 104 -10.38 -8.89 10.20
N ASP A 105 -10.38 -7.61 9.84
CA ASP A 105 -11.50 -6.98 9.14
C ASP A 105 -11.44 -7.13 7.62
N GLN A 106 -10.24 -7.23 7.04
CA GLN A 106 -10.05 -7.21 5.60
C GLN A 106 -10.70 -8.40 4.87
N PRO A 107 -10.65 -9.65 5.38
CA PRO A 107 -11.39 -10.77 4.78
C PRO A 107 -12.90 -10.53 4.76
N ILE A 108 -13.47 -9.94 5.82
CA ILE A 108 -14.90 -9.61 5.90
C ILE A 108 -15.26 -8.59 4.80
N LEU A 109 -14.42 -7.57 4.61
CA LEU A 109 -14.60 -6.60 3.54
C LEU A 109 -14.48 -7.25 2.15
N ALA A 110 -13.55 -8.18 1.96
CA ALA A 110 -13.40 -8.90 0.69
C ALA A 110 -14.66 -9.72 0.35
N ASP A 111 -15.23 -10.41 1.33
CA ASP A 111 -16.45 -11.19 1.17
C ASP A 111 -17.65 -10.29 0.84
N LEU A 112 -17.80 -9.16 1.54
CA LEU A 112 -18.90 -8.22 1.32
C LEU A 112 -18.81 -7.50 -0.03
N LEU A 113 -17.60 -7.29 -0.55
CA LEU A 113 -17.34 -6.56 -1.79
C LEU A 113 -17.14 -7.49 -3.00
N ALA A 114 -17.18 -8.81 -2.81
CA ALA A 114 -16.97 -9.79 -3.86
C ALA A 114 -17.96 -9.60 -5.02
N GLN A 115 -17.45 -9.58 -6.25
CA GLN A 115 -18.24 -9.50 -7.47
C GLN A 115 -18.19 -10.81 -8.27
N GLU A 116 -17.11 -11.58 -8.12
CA GLU A 116 -16.87 -12.86 -8.79
C GLU A 116 -16.14 -13.83 -7.84
N ASP A 117 -16.19 -15.12 -8.17
CA ASP A 117 -15.38 -16.14 -7.49
C ASP A 117 -13.89 -15.79 -7.60
N GLY A 118 -13.16 -15.93 -6.49
CA GLY A 118 -11.74 -15.58 -6.42
C GLY A 118 -11.45 -14.12 -6.06
N ALA A 119 -12.47 -13.34 -5.68
CA ALA A 119 -12.30 -12.17 -4.81
C ALA A 119 -11.52 -12.54 -3.52
N GLY A 120 -10.87 -11.57 -2.89
CA GLY A 120 -10.09 -11.85 -1.71
C GLY A 120 -9.29 -10.66 -1.19
N SER A 121 -8.46 -10.96 -0.21
CA SER A 121 -7.58 -9.99 0.42
C SER A 121 -6.28 -10.61 0.89
N ARG A 122 -5.28 -9.77 1.14
CA ARG A 122 -4.05 -10.20 1.83
C ARG A 122 -3.43 -9.07 2.63
N VAL A 123 -2.79 -9.48 3.73
CA VAL A 123 -1.95 -8.63 4.57
C VAL A 123 -0.56 -9.26 4.65
N LEU A 124 0.48 -8.47 4.36
CA LEU A 124 1.87 -8.91 4.34
C LEU A 124 2.75 -7.92 5.11
N SER A 125 3.49 -8.42 6.10
CA SER A 125 4.56 -7.67 6.78
C SER A 125 5.90 -8.03 6.15
N PHE A 126 6.74 -7.03 5.82
CA PHE A 126 7.96 -7.24 5.02
C PHE A 126 9.08 -6.21 5.26
#